data_AF-R9KUC9-F1
#
_entry.id   AF-R9KUC9-F1
#
_cell.length_a   1.000
_cell.length_b   1.000
_cell.length_c   1.000
_cell.angle_alpha   90.00
_cell.angle_beta   90.00
_cell.angle_gamma   90.00
#
_symmetry.space_group_name_H-M   'P 1'
#
loop_
_entity.id
_entity.type
_entity.pdbx_description
1 polymer ?
#
loop_
_entity_poly.entity_id
_entity_poly.type
_entity_poly.pdbx_seq_one_letter_code
_entity_poly.pdbx_strand_id
1 'polypeptide(L)'
;MAEHRDELNIGRFLEAQAGGIYEQALAELRAGCKQGHWIWFVFPQVRGLGFSWAADYYGIGSWEEAEAYLADEVLRSRLREAARALLDLPGDDPEAVLGPIDALKVRSSCTLFELVSDAPEFPAVLNRHYAGERDPLTLEIVKGFPTHNVLFLDFDGVMQPDYDKSHEMPLDEFCALRTWAAENYEDEGFLHVGNDDIAAALRDWTNEAVEGVRRIAEEGDARIVISSSWRFYDEDDNLRCLLKLRGLDGHFAGALSRSHSLEREDAIRLYLAQHPCSVRNYVAVDDAKLIGLDGHFVRIRKGSIREEDAEKALLVLNGEGYCEYEGDDEGDEEEGFWELDPVVASSIEWRM
;
A
#
# COMPACT_ATOMS: atom_id res chain seq x y z
N MET A 1 -2.07 -6.61 7.37
CA MET A 1 -3.46 -6.08 7.21
C MET A 1 -4.31 -6.10 8.48
N ALA A 2 -4.28 -7.14 9.33
CA ALA A 2 -5.07 -7.16 10.57
C ALA A 2 -4.55 -6.17 11.63
N GLU A 3 -3.23 -6.10 11.85
CA GLU A 3 -2.64 -5.18 12.83
C GLU A 3 -2.87 -3.70 12.50
N HIS A 4 -2.73 -3.30 11.24
CA HIS A 4 -2.99 -1.92 10.81
C HIS A 4 -4.48 -1.52 10.95
N ARG A 5 -5.41 -2.48 10.82
CA ARG A 5 -6.84 -2.26 11.10
C ARG A 5 -7.11 -2.03 12.58
N ASP A 6 -6.36 -2.70 13.45
CA ASP A 6 -6.48 -2.55 14.90
C ASP A 6 -5.85 -1.23 15.37
N GLU A 7 -4.74 -0.80 14.78
CA GLU A 7 -4.14 0.54 14.99
C GLU A 7 -5.13 1.67 14.63
N LEU A 8 -5.79 1.54 13.49
CA LEU A 8 -6.83 2.48 13.04
C LEU A 8 -8.19 2.25 13.74
N ASN A 9 -8.28 1.22 14.58
CA ASN A 9 -9.48 0.82 15.33
C ASN A 9 -10.73 0.76 14.43
N ILE A 10 -10.61 0.14 13.25
CA ILE A 10 -11.72 -0.01 12.30
C ILE A 10 -12.81 -0.94 12.88
N GLY A 11 -12.43 -1.86 13.76
CA GLY A 11 -13.33 -2.80 14.45
C GLY A 11 -14.51 -2.12 15.15
N ARG A 12 -14.34 -0.90 15.68
CA ARG A 12 -15.42 -0.16 16.35
C ARG A 12 -16.66 0.07 15.47
N PHE A 13 -16.49 0.20 14.15
CA PHE A 13 -17.61 0.35 13.23
C PHE A 13 -18.38 -0.97 13.07
N LEU A 14 -17.65 -2.09 12.96
CA LEU A 14 -18.25 -3.42 12.86
C LEU A 14 -19.04 -3.76 14.13
N GLU A 15 -18.47 -3.48 15.30
CA GLU A 15 -19.11 -3.67 16.60
C GLU A 15 -20.40 -2.84 16.71
N ALA A 16 -20.36 -1.57 16.33
CA ALA A 16 -21.51 -0.68 16.38
C ALA A 16 -22.64 -1.09 15.41
N GLN A 17 -22.28 -1.71 14.30
CA GLN A 17 -23.22 -2.21 13.29
C GLN A 17 -23.74 -3.63 13.59
N ALA A 18 -23.20 -4.32 14.59
CA ALA A 18 -23.55 -5.71 14.90
C ALA A 18 -24.94 -5.84 15.55
N GLY A 19 -25.35 -7.09 15.82
CA GLY A 19 -26.55 -7.37 16.63
C GLY A 19 -27.88 -6.96 15.99
N GLY A 20 -27.95 -6.81 14.66
CA GLY A 20 -29.16 -6.39 13.94
C GLY A 20 -29.28 -4.88 13.72
N ILE A 21 -28.32 -4.09 14.21
CA ILE A 21 -28.37 -2.62 14.15
C ILE A 21 -28.26 -2.13 12.70
N TYR A 22 -27.34 -2.70 11.92
CA TYR A 22 -27.22 -2.34 10.51
C TYR A 22 -28.47 -2.72 9.71
N GLU A 23 -29.02 -3.90 9.94
CA GLU A 23 -30.23 -4.39 9.28
C GLU A 23 -31.44 -3.48 9.61
N GLN A 24 -31.54 -3.00 10.84
CA GLN A 24 -32.53 -2.00 11.23
C GLN A 24 -32.32 -0.67 10.49
N ALA A 25 -31.09 -0.14 10.47
CA ALA A 25 -30.76 1.10 9.77
C ALA A 25 -31.14 1.03 8.28
N LEU A 26 -30.82 -0.08 7.64
CA LEU A 26 -31.16 -0.33 6.25
C LEU A 26 -32.67 -0.45 6.02
N ALA A 27 -33.41 -1.09 6.93
CA ALA A 27 -34.87 -1.16 6.85
C ALA A 27 -35.52 0.22 6.98
N GLU A 28 -35.02 1.06 7.89
CA GLU A 28 -35.47 2.45 8.06
C GLU A 28 -35.18 3.32 6.82
N LEU A 29 -33.99 3.19 6.23
CA LEU A 29 -33.62 3.86 4.98
C LEU A 29 -34.55 3.44 3.83
N ARG A 30 -34.78 2.13 3.64
CA ARG A 30 -35.69 1.61 2.61
C ARG A 30 -37.14 2.03 2.83
N ALA A 31 -37.54 2.25 4.08
CA ALA A 31 -38.86 2.79 4.42
C ALA A 31 -38.97 4.31 4.23
N GLY A 32 -37.85 5.00 3.96
CA GLY A 32 -37.80 6.44 3.77
C GLY A 32 -38.01 7.24 5.06
N CYS A 33 -37.77 6.65 6.23
CA CYS A 33 -37.97 7.32 7.51
C CYS A 33 -37.02 6.76 8.57
N LYS A 34 -35.93 7.49 8.83
CA LYS A 34 -34.97 7.20 9.88
C LYS A 34 -35.58 7.39 11.26
N GLN A 35 -35.36 6.43 12.16
CA GLN A 35 -35.88 6.45 13.54
C GLN A 35 -34.79 6.14 14.58
N GLY A 36 -33.78 5.35 14.24
CA GLY A 36 -32.72 4.90 15.14
C GLY A 36 -31.51 5.83 15.25
N HIS A 37 -30.59 5.47 16.15
CA HIS A 37 -29.36 6.21 16.46
C HIS A 37 -28.12 5.55 15.85
N TRP A 38 -28.03 5.50 14.53
CA TRP A 38 -26.98 4.76 13.81
C TRP A 38 -26.15 5.59 12.83
N ILE A 39 -26.48 6.87 12.65
CA ILE A 39 -25.93 7.69 11.56
C ILE A 39 -24.40 7.76 11.55
N TRP A 40 -23.78 7.86 12.73
CA TRP A 40 -22.34 8.08 12.86
C TRP A 40 -21.49 6.90 12.39
N PHE A 41 -22.00 5.67 12.51
CA PHE A 41 -21.25 4.47 12.18
C PHE A 41 -21.79 3.73 10.95
N VAL A 42 -22.93 4.15 10.38
CA VAL A 42 -23.40 3.69 9.05
C VAL A 42 -22.95 4.66 7.95
N PHE A 43 -22.98 5.97 8.21
CA PHE A 43 -22.42 7.02 7.35
C PHE A 43 -21.38 7.84 8.13
N PRO A 44 -20.19 7.29 8.40
CA PRO A 44 -19.11 8.03 9.05
C PRO A 44 -18.74 9.28 8.26
N GLN A 45 -18.46 10.36 8.98
CA GLN A 45 -17.97 11.61 8.41
C GLN A 45 -16.59 11.93 8.99
N VAL A 46 -15.90 12.95 8.48
CA VAL A 46 -14.62 13.36 9.06
C VAL A 46 -14.79 13.84 10.51
N ARG A 47 -13.83 13.48 11.36
CA ARG A 47 -13.75 13.89 12.76
C ARG A 47 -13.63 15.41 12.85
N GLY A 48 -14.30 16.01 13.83
CA GLY A 48 -14.31 17.47 14.05
C GLY A 48 -15.51 18.22 13.46
N LEU A 49 -16.35 17.59 12.64
CA LEU A 49 -17.60 18.23 12.14
C LEU A 49 -18.74 18.26 13.18
N GLY A 50 -18.76 17.31 14.11
CA GLY A 50 -19.78 17.20 15.14
C GLY A 50 -19.24 17.43 16.55
N PHE A 51 -20.11 17.89 17.45
CA PHE A 51 -19.75 18.18 18.85
C PHE A 51 -20.12 17.06 19.83
N SER A 52 -20.79 16.00 19.37
CA SER A 52 -21.16 14.88 20.23
C SER A 52 -20.00 13.89 20.37
N TRP A 53 -19.94 13.19 21.50
CA TRP A 53 -18.99 12.10 21.71
C TRP A 53 -19.05 11.06 20.58
N ALA A 54 -20.25 10.69 20.10
CA ALA A 54 -20.40 9.74 19.01
C ALA A 54 -19.86 10.28 17.67
N ALA A 55 -19.96 11.59 17.40
CA ALA A 55 -19.41 12.19 16.19
C ALA A 55 -17.88 12.25 16.21
N ASP A 56 -17.29 12.37 17.40
CA ASP A 56 -15.85 12.31 17.59
C ASP A 56 -15.32 10.86 17.48
N TYR A 57 -15.93 9.94 18.23
CA TYR A 57 -15.54 8.53 18.32
C TYR A 57 -15.66 7.78 16.98
N TYR A 58 -16.77 7.96 16.25
CA TYR A 58 -16.96 7.35 14.92
C TYR A 58 -16.52 8.26 13.76
N GLY A 59 -16.01 9.45 14.04
CA GLY A 59 -15.45 10.31 13.01
C GLY A 59 -14.18 9.70 12.42
N ILE A 60 -13.98 9.84 11.11
CA ILE A 60 -12.77 9.43 10.39
C ILE A 60 -11.71 10.53 10.51
N GLY A 61 -10.51 10.19 10.97
CA GLY A 61 -9.46 11.14 11.32
C GLY A 61 -8.30 11.27 10.35
N SER A 62 -8.20 10.40 9.34
CA SER A 62 -7.12 10.42 8.35
C SER A 62 -7.55 9.77 7.02
N TRP A 63 -6.71 9.91 5.99
CA TRP A 63 -6.89 9.20 4.72
C TRP A 63 -6.81 7.69 4.91
N GLU A 64 -5.80 7.22 5.64
CA GLU A 64 -5.60 5.80 5.94
C GLU A 64 -6.82 5.19 6.63
N GLU A 65 -7.44 5.92 7.55
CA GLU A 65 -8.64 5.43 8.22
C GLU A 65 -9.84 5.32 7.25
N ALA A 66 -10.01 6.27 6.33
CA ALA A 66 -11.06 6.23 5.30
C ALA A 66 -10.84 5.09 4.30
N GLU A 67 -9.60 4.92 3.85
CA GLU A 67 -9.16 3.88 2.93
C GLU A 67 -9.30 2.49 3.58
N ALA A 68 -8.86 2.33 4.84
CA ALA A 68 -9.01 1.10 5.61
C ALA A 68 -10.48 0.74 5.85
N TYR A 69 -11.35 1.73 6.10
CA TYR A 69 -12.80 1.50 6.20
C TYR A 69 -13.35 0.87 4.90
N LEU A 70 -12.92 1.34 3.73
CA LEU A 70 -13.35 0.79 2.44
C LEU A 70 -12.58 -0.47 2.02
N ALA A 71 -11.39 -0.71 2.56
CA ALA A 71 -10.68 -1.97 2.37
C ALA A 71 -11.38 -3.13 3.09
N ASP A 72 -12.11 -2.85 4.18
CA ASP A 72 -12.97 -3.83 4.83
C ASP A 72 -14.21 -4.18 4.00
N GLU A 73 -14.34 -5.47 3.66
CA GLU A 73 -15.40 -5.95 2.77
C GLU A 73 -16.80 -5.72 3.33
N VAL A 74 -16.98 -5.90 4.64
CA VAL A 74 -18.28 -5.76 5.30
C VAL A 74 -18.66 -4.28 5.37
N LEU A 75 -17.77 -3.43 5.87
CA LEU A 75 -18.01 -1.99 5.98
C LEU A 75 -18.23 -1.33 4.61
N ARG A 76 -17.40 -1.68 3.62
CA ARG A 76 -17.56 -1.22 2.22
C ARG A 76 -18.92 -1.64 1.66
N SER A 77 -19.28 -2.91 1.78
CA SER A 77 -20.54 -3.43 1.26
C SER A 77 -21.74 -2.73 1.91
N ARG A 78 -21.70 -2.58 3.24
CA ARG A 78 -22.76 -1.95 4.03
C ARG A 78 -22.94 -0.47 3.73
N LEU A 79 -21.86 0.29 3.66
CA LEU A 79 -21.94 1.71 3.32
C LEU A 79 -22.52 1.92 1.91
N ARG A 80 -22.09 1.11 0.92
CA ARG A 80 -22.62 1.17 -0.45
C ARG A 80 -24.10 0.77 -0.51
N GLU A 81 -24.50 -0.27 0.22
CA GLU A 81 -25.90 -0.69 0.27
C GLU A 81 -26.79 0.37 0.93
N ALA A 82 -26.34 1.00 2.02
CA ALA A 82 -27.05 2.10 2.65
C ALA A 82 -27.20 3.31 1.70
N ALA A 83 -26.15 3.65 0.94
CA ALA A 83 -26.20 4.70 -0.07
C ALA A 83 -27.20 4.38 -1.19
N ARG A 84 -27.23 3.13 -1.69
CA ARG A 84 -28.23 2.69 -2.67
C ARG A 84 -29.66 2.77 -2.14
N ALA A 85 -29.87 2.40 -0.88
CA ALA A 85 -31.19 2.47 -0.27
C ALA A 85 -31.77 3.90 -0.27
N LEU A 86 -30.93 4.93 -0.13
CA LEU A 86 -31.35 6.33 -0.30
C LEU A 86 -31.69 6.66 -1.76
N LEU A 87 -30.85 6.22 -2.70
CA LEU A 87 -31.04 6.46 -4.13
C LEU A 87 -32.32 5.83 -4.69
N ASP A 88 -32.74 4.69 -4.13
CA ASP A 88 -33.91 3.93 -4.56
C ASP A 88 -35.24 4.55 -4.07
N LEU A 89 -35.20 5.57 -3.19
CA LEU A 89 -36.40 6.25 -2.70
C LEU A 89 -37.03 7.13 -3.79
N PRO A 90 -38.37 7.27 -3.82
CA PRO A 90 -39.06 8.02 -4.86
C PRO A 90 -38.83 9.54 -4.79
N GLY A 91 -38.48 10.08 -3.62
CA GLY A 91 -38.18 11.49 -3.41
C GLY A 91 -36.67 11.81 -3.45
N ASP A 92 -36.37 13.11 -3.53
CA ASP A 92 -35.00 13.64 -3.57
C ASP A 92 -34.64 14.49 -2.34
N ASP A 93 -35.60 14.87 -1.49
CA ASP A 93 -35.34 15.57 -0.23
C ASP A 93 -34.73 14.63 0.84
N PRO A 94 -33.43 14.77 1.19
CA PRO A 94 -32.81 13.94 2.22
C PRO A 94 -33.34 14.25 3.63
N GLU A 95 -33.82 15.48 3.89
CA GLU A 95 -34.32 15.85 5.22
C GLU A 95 -35.65 15.16 5.54
N ALA A 96 -36.47 14.88 4.52
CA ALA A 96 -37.69 14.10 4.66
C ALA A 96 -37.44 12.67 5.18
N VAL A 97 -36.25 12.12 4.90
CA VAL A 97 -35.86 10.75 5.28
C VAL A 97 -35.04 10.73 6.55
N LEU A 98 -34.05 11.61 6.65
CA LEU A 98 -33.00 11.59 7.68
C LEU A 98 -33.22 12.63 8.78
N GLY A 99 -34.03 13.65 8.52
CA GLY A 99 -34.04 14.88 9.29
C GLY A 99 -32.85 15.81 8.96
N PRO A 100 -32.91 17.09 9.38
CA PRO A 100 -31.99 18.13 8.92
C PRO A 100 -30.53 17.86 9.29
N ILE A 101 -30.27 17.37 10.52
CA ILE A 101 -28.90 17.16 10.99
C ILE A 101 -28.26 15.94 10.32
N ASP A 102 -28.99 14.83 10.19
CA ASP A 102 -28.43 13.59 9.66
C ASP A 102 -28.30 13.64 8.12
N ALA A 103 -29.11 14.45 7.44
CA ALA A 103 -28.89 14.78 6.04
C ALA A 103 -27.51 15.43 5.82
N LEU A 104 -27.10 16.38 6.67
CA LEU A 104 -25.76 16.98 6.59
C LEU A 104 -24.65 15.94 6.81
N LYS A 105 -24.86 14.95 7.68
CA LYS A 105 -23.90 13.86 7.93
C LYS A 105 -23.74 12.96 6.72
N VAL A 106 -24.83 12.61 6.04
CA VAL A 106 -24.77 11.82 4.81
C VAL A 106 -24.05 12.60 3.71
N ARG A 107 -24.32 13.90 3.54
CA ARG A 107 -23.55 14.74 2.59
C ARG A 107 -22.05 14.71 2.91
N SER A 108 -21.69 14.86 4.18
CA SER A 108 -20.29 14.83 4.64
C SER A 108 -19.64 13.47 4.38
N SER A 109 -20.35 12.39 4.70
CA SER A 109 -19.91 11.01 4.49
C SER A 109 -19.69 10.69 3.01
N CYS A 110 -20.66 10.97 2.15
CA CYS A 110 -20.53 10.75 0.71
C CYS A 110 -19.44 11.64 0.09
N THR A 111 -19.24 12.86 0.60
CA THR A 111 -18.12 13.71 0.18
C THR A 111 -16.78 13.07 0.52
N LEU A 112 -16.61 12.55 1.74
CA LEU A 112 -15.38 11.88 2.15
C LEU A 112 -15.11 10.62 1.32
N PHE A 113 -16.10 9.72 1.21
CA PHE A 113 -15.89 8.43 0.57
C PHE A 113 -15.86 8.49 -0.97
N GLU A 114 -16.35 9.56 -1.58
CA GLU A 114 -16.08 9.87 -3.00
C GLU A 114 -14.60 10.14 -3.26
N LEU A 115 -13.86 10.72 -2.30
CA LEU A 115 -12.44 11.05 -2.50
C LEU A 115 -11.54 9.82 -2.48
N VAL A 116 -11.92 8.78 -1.72
CA VAL A 116 -11.12 7.57 -1.53
C VAL A 116 -11.64 6.36 -2.32
N SER A 117 -12.61 6.56 -3.23
CA SER A 117 -13.19 5.45 -4.00
C SER A 117 -13.90 5.88 -5.28
N ASP A 118 -13.78 5.04 -6.31
CA ASP A 118 -14.56 5.14 -7.56
C ASP A 118 -15.98 4.55 -7.45
N ALA A 119 -16.44 4.23 -6.24
CA ALA A 119 -17.78 3.70 -6.01
C ALA A 119 -18.85 4.71 -6.49
N PRO A 120 -19.72 4.34 -7.45
CA PRO A 120 -20.64 5.29 -8.08
C PRO A 120 -21.75 5.78 -7.15
N GLU A 121 -21.98 5.08 -6.03
CA GLU A 121 -23.06 5.40 -5.09
C GLU A 121 -22.86 6.78 -4.43
N PHE A 122 -21.64 7.15 -4.07
CA PHE A 122 -21.36 8.40 -3.35
C PHE A 122 -21.62 9.65 -4.20
N PRO A 123 -21.03 9.81 -5.40
CA PRO A 123 -21.39 10.90 -6.31
C PRO A 123 -22.87 10.90 -6.66
N ALA A 124 -23.50 9.73 -6.83
CA ALA A 124 -24.92 9.65 -7.14
C ALA A 124 -25.79 10.21 -6.00
N VAL A 125 -25.48 9.91 -4.74
CA VAL A 125 -26.20 10.47 -3.57
C VAL A 125 -26.03 12.00 -3.53
N LEU A 126 -24.81 12.49 -3.73
CA LEU A 126 -24.53 13.94 -3.79
C LEU A 126 -25.32 14.63 -4.91
N ASN A 127 -25.34 14.05 -6.11
CA ASN A 127 -26.07 14.59 -7.26
C ASN A 127 -27.59 14.60 -7.04
N ARG A 128 -28.14 13.50 -6.52
CA ARG A 128 -29.60 13.34 -6.36
C ARG A 128 -30.14 14.20 -5.22
N HIS A 129 -29.49 14.17 -4.06
CA HIS A 129 -30.04 14.72 -2.81
C HIS A 129 -29.44 16.07 -2.40
N TYR A 130 -28.33 16.48 -3.01
CA TYR A 130 -27.59 17.68 -2.61
C TYR A 130 -27.19 18.55 -3.82
N ALA A 131 -27.90 18.43 -4.95
CA ALA A 131 -27.65 19.18 -6.18
C ALA A 131 -26.20 19.08 -6.71
N GLY A 132 -25.52 17.97 -6.40
CA GLY A 132 -24.12 17.74 -6.76
C GLY A 132 -23.11 18.47 -5.88
N GLU A 133 -23.57 19.15 -4.82
CA GLU A 133 -22.69 19.89 -3.93
C GLU A 133 -22.06 18.99 -2.86
N ARG A 134 -20.72 19.02 -2.82
CA ARG A 134 -19.92 18.39 -1.76
C ARG A 134 -20.00 19.22 -0.49
N ASP A 135 -19.78 18.59 0.66
CA ASP A 135 -19.69 19.31 1.94
C ASP A 135 -18.37 20.10 2.03
N PRO A 136 -18.40 21.46 2.03
CA PRO A 136 -17.19 22.26 1.99
C PRO A 136 -16.33 22.12 3.25
N LEU A 137 -16.93 21.81 4.41
CA LEU A 137 -16.18 21.62 5.64
C LEU A 137 -15.42 20.30 5.64
N THR A 138 -16.02 19.22 5.12
CA THR A 138 -15.32 17.97 4.85
C THR A 138 -14.10 18.21 3.96
N LEU A 139 -14.28 18.92 2.83
CA LEU A 139 -13.19 19.24 1.90
C LEU A 139 -12.07 20.08 2.54
N GLU A 140 -12.41 20.96 3.49
CA GLU A 140 -11.40 21.76 4.18
C GLU A 140 -10.61 20.94 5.21
N ILE A 141 -11.29 20.10 5.99
CA ILE A 141 -10.66 19.26 7.01
C ILE A 141 -9.67 18.28 6.38
N VAL A 142 -10.06 17.61 5.29
CA VAL A 142 -9.22 16.58 4.66
C VAL A 142 -7.94 17.13 4.03
N LYS A 143 -7.86 18.43 3.73
CA LYS A 143 -6.59 19.06 3.30
C LYS A 143 -5.50 18.99 4.37
N GLY A 144 -5.91 18.88 5.64
CA GLY A 144 -5.00 18.72 6.78
C GLY A 144 -4.71 17.26 7.12
N PHE A 145 -5.28 16.29 6.42
CA PHE A 145 -4.97 14.87 6.66
C PHE A 145 -3.53 14.56 6.21
N PRO A 146 -2.79 13.77 7.00
CA PRO A 146 -1.41 13.44 6.67
C PRO A 146 -1.35 12.56 5.41
N THR A 147 -0.30 12.76 4.64
CA THR A 147 0.07 11.94 3.49
C THR A 147 1.53 11.51 3.63
N HIS A 148 1.91 10.39 3.05
CA HIS A 148 3.27 9.87 3.09
C HIS A 148 3.75 9.44 1.69
N ASN A 149 5.06 9.26 1.54
CA ASN A 149 5.62 8.64 0.35
C ASN A 149 5.77 7.12 0.54
N VAL A 150 5.93 6.36 -0.54
CA VAL A 150 6.13 4.91 -0.50
C VAL A 150 7.38 4.49 -1.26
N LEU A 151 8.21 3.67 -0.65
CA LEU A 151 9.28 2.92 -1.28
C LEU A 151 8.82 1.46 -1.45
N PHE A 152 8.63 1.01 -2.69
CA PHE A 152 8.48 -0.40 -3.01
C PHE A 152 9.87 -1.02 -3.14
N LEU A 153 10.21 -1.91 -2.21
CA LEU A 153 11.57 -2.43 -2.05
C LEU A 153 11.65 -3.92 -2.42
N ASP A 154 12.47 -4.25 -3.42
CA ASP A 154 12.99 -5.61 -3.58
C ASP A 154 14.19 -5.86 -2.64
N PHE A 155 14.49 -7.12 -2.36
CA PHE A 155 15.66 -7.55 -1.60
C PHE A 155 16.72 -8.14 -2.51
N ASP A 156 16.35 -9.09 -3.36
CA ASP A 156 17.27 -9.73 -4.28
C ASP A 156 17.72 -8.72 -5.35
N GLY A 157 19.02 -8.60 -5.62
CA GLY A 157 19.56 -7.63 -6.57
C GLY A 157 19.46 -6.16 -6.12
N VAL A 158 18.89 -5.87 -4.95
CA VAL A 158 18.74 -4.51 -4.41
C VAL A 158 19.40 -4.38 -3.05
N MET A 159 19.00 -5.18 -2.07
CA MET A 159 19.67 -5.25 -0.76
C MET A 159 20.83 -6.23 -0.79
N GLN A 160 20.60 -7.36 -1.46
CA GLN A 160 21.50 -8.49 -1.58
C GLN A 160 22.06 -8.58 -3.01
N PRO A 161 23.38 -8.46 -3.21
CA PRO A 161 23.99 -8.39 -4.54
C PRO A 161 24.06 -9.73 -5.27
N ASP A 162 24.18 -10.84 -4.53
CA ASP A 162 24.23 -12.20 -5.09
C ASP A 162 22.94 -12.95 -4.78
N TYR A 163 22.27 -13.48 -5.80
CA TYR A 163 21.00 -14.20 -5.65
C TYR A 163 21.13 -15.53 -4.88
N ASP A 164 22.32 -16.12 -4.87
CA ASP A 164 22.64 -17.24 -4.00
C ASP A 164 22.96 -16.71 -2.60
N LYS A 165 22.29 -17.27 -1.57
CA LYS A 165 22.61 -17.00 -0.16
C LYS A 165 24.04 -17.46 0.12
N SER A 166 24.99 -16.54 -0.05
CA SER A 166 26.43 -16.81 -0.09
C SER A 166 27.10 -16.78 1.29
N HIS A 167 26.32 -16.54 2.35
CA HIS A 167 26.85 -16.38 3.70
C HIS A 167 27.65 -17.60 4.17
N GLU A 168 28.95 -17.39 4.43
CA GLU A 168 29.77 -18.38 5.13
C GLU A 168 29.63 -18.18 6.64
N MET A 169 29.06 -19.17 7.33
CA MET A 169 28.89 -19.15 8.79
C MET A 169 29.14 -20.53 9.40
N PRO A 170 29.78 -20.63 10.59
CA PRO A 170 29.84 -21.88 11.35
C PRO A 170 28.44 -22.45 11.61
N LEU A 171 28.27 -23.75 11.47
CA LEU A 171 26.95 -24.41 11.60
C LEU A 171 26.31 -24.19 12.97
N ASP A 172 27.11 -24.12 14.03
CA ASP A 172 26.65 -23.85 15.38
C ASP A 172 26.12 -22.42 15.54
N GLU A 173 26.81 -21.42 14.97
CA GLU A 173 26.31 -20.05 14.90
C GLU A 173 25.01 -19.98 14.10
N PHE A 174 24.99 -20.61 12.91
CA PHE A 174 23.82 -20.64 12.03
C PHE A 174 22.60 -21.26 12.73
N CYS A 175 22.77 -22.41 13.38
CA CYS A 175 21.68 -23.08 14.11
C CYS A 175 21.15 -22.25 15.28
N ALA A 176 21.96 -21.36 15.85
CA ALA A 176 21.58 -20.50 16.97
C ALA A 176 20.98 -19.15 16.57
N LEU A 177 21.00 -18.77 15.28
CA LEU A 177 20.70 -17.40 14.81
C LEU A 177 19.38 -16.83 15.30
N ARG A 178 18.26 -17.52 15.12
CA ARG A 178 16.95 -17.02 15.57
C ARG A 178 16.85 -16.86 17.09
N THR A 179 17.48 -17.74 17.87
CA THR A 179 17.50 -17.63 19.34
C THR A 179 18.36 -16.47 19.75
N TRP A 180 19.54 -16.33 19.13
CA TRP A 180 20.40 -15.16 19.31
C TRP A 180 19.66 -13.87 18.96
N ALA A 181 18.95 -13.80 17.83
CA ALA A 181 18.23 -12.60 17.42
C ALA A 181 17.09 -12.28 18.41
N ALA A 182 16.30 -13.28 18.82
CA ALA A 182 15.24 -13.09 19.80
C ALA A 182 15.76 -12.54 21.13
N GLU A 183 16.91 -13.01 21.61
CA GLU A 183 17.54 -12.54 22.83
C GLU A 183 18.13 -11.12 22.68
N ASN A 184 18.84 -10.85 21.58
CA ASN A 184 19.53 -9.55 21.39
C ASN A 184 18.57 -8.40 21.09
N TYR A 185 17.43 -8.68 20.46
CA TYR A 185 16.41 -7.69 20.12
C TYR A 185 15.20 -7.72 21.06
N GLU A 186 15.25 -8.56 22.10
CA GLU A 186 14.17 -8.79 23.07
C GLU A 186 12.81 -9.02 22.40
N ASP A 187 12.79 -9.87 21.37
CA ASP A 187 11.66 -10.05 20.46
C ASP A 187 11.50 -11.51 20.04
N GLU A 188 10.52 -12.19 20.62
CA GLU A 188 10.24 -13.60 20.32
C GLU A 188 9.77 -13.82 18.87
N GLY A 189 9.39 -12.77 18.13
CA GLY A 189 9.04 -12.84 16.72
C GLY A 189 10.15 -13.47 15.87
N PHE A 190 11.41 -13.24 16.22
CA PHE A 190 12.55 -13.85 15.54
C PHE A 190 12.55 -15.38 15.57
N LEU A 191 11.91 -16.02 16.56
CA LEU A 191 11.82 -17.48 16.63
C LEU A 191 11.02 -18.09 15.46
N HIS A 192 10.21 -17.28 14.79
CA HIS A 192 9.40 -17.64 13.63
C HIS A 192 10.07 -17.33 12.28
N VAL A 193 11.23 -16.69 12.29
CA VAL A 193 12.01 -16.36 11.08
C VAL A 193 13.00 -17.47 10.75
N GLY A 194 13.19 -17.77 9.47
CA GLY A 194 14.18 -18.73 8.99
C GLY A 194 15.61 -18.28 9.30
N ASN A 195 16.47 -19.21 9.73
CA ASN A 195 17.89 -18.88 9.98
C ASN A 195 18.60 -18.42 8.69
N ASP A 196 18.23 -18.97 7.53
CA ASP A 196 18.75 -18.53 6.24
C ASP A 196 18.40 -17.07 5.92
N ASP A 197 17.20 -16.62 6.29
CA ASP A 197 16.73 -15.25 6.04
C ASP A 197 17.38 -14.26 7.02
N ILE A 198 17.52 -14.65 8.29
CA ILE A 198 18.31 -13.90 9.28
C ILE A 198 19.76 -13.79 8.82
N ALA A 199 20.37 -14.89 8.36
CA ALA A 199 21.75 -14.91 7.90
C ALA A 199 21.93 -13.98 6.70
N ALA A 200 21.04 -14.05 5.71
CA ALA A 200 21.06 -13.17 4.56
C ALA A 200 20.90 -11.69 4.95
N ALA A 201 19.93 -11.36 5.80
CA ALA A 201 19.72 -10.00 6.28
C ALA A 201 20.91 -9.47 7.10
N LEU A 202 21.69 -10.33 7.77
CA LEU A 202 22.89 -9.95 8.55
C LEU A 202 24.19 -9.91 7.74
N ARG A 203 24.34 -10.80 6.75
CA ARG A 203 25.63 -11.04 6.08
C ARG A 203 25.61 -10.65 4.60
N ASP A 204 24.49 -10.87 3.93
CA ASP A 204 24.40 -10.73 2.47
C ASP A 204 23.84 -9.36 2.07
N TRP A 205 23.01 -8.73 2.91
CA TRP A 205 22.63 -7.34 2.70
C TRP A 205 23.86 -6.45 2.91
N THR A 206 24.18 -5.57 1.95
CA THR A 206 25.38 -4.71 2.08
C THR A 206 25.10 -3.52 3.00
N ASN A 207 26.14 -2.98 3.66
CA ASN A 207 25.99 -1.78 4.48
C ASN A 207 25.62 -0.55 3.63
N GLU A 208 26.15 -0.47 2.41
CA GLU A 208 25.83 0.59 1.46
C GLU A 208 24.37 0.53 1.04
N ALA A 209 23.84 -0.67 0.75
CA ALA A 209 22.44 -0.84 0.40
C ALA A 209 21.49 -0.44 1.52
N VAL A 210 21.79 -0.87 2.75
CA VAL A 210 21.03 -0.53 3.95
C VAL A 210 21.02 0.99 4.18
N GLU A 211 22.16 1.66 4.00
CA GLU A 211 22.23 3.11 4.11
C GLU A 211 21.46 3.82 2.99
N GLY A 212 21.54 3.33 1.75
CA GLY A 212 20.75 3.85 0.63
C GLY A 212 19.25 3.77 0.90
N VAL A 213 18.75 2.62 1.34
CA VAL A 213 17.33 2.46 1.72
C VAL A 213 16.94 3.32 2.91
N ARG A 214 17.80 3.42 3.94
CA ARG A 214 17.58 4.30 5.09
C ARG A 214 17.40 5.74 4.64
N ARG A 215 18.27 6.24 3.77
CA ARG A 215 18.19 7.60 3.22
C ARG A 215 16.90 7.83 2.45
N ILE A 216 16.49 6.89 1.60
CA ILE A 216 15.21 7.00 0.88
C ILE A 216 14.05 7.09 1.88
N ALA A 217 14.05 6.26 2.92
CA ALA A 217 12.98 6.20 3.92
C ALA A 217 12.92 7.47 4.80
N GLU A 218 14.07 7.93 5.31
CA GLU A 218 14.17 9.07 6.23
C GLU A 218 14.07 10.42 5.49
N GLU A 219 14.90 10.64 4.47
CA GLU A 219 14.92 11.91 3.73
C GLU A 219 13.69 12.06 2.81
N GLY A 220 13.19 10.94 2.28
CA GLY A 220 12.03 10.91 1.40
C GLY A 220 10.68 10.85 2.13
N ASP A 221 10.67 10.80 3.47
CA ASP A 221 9.46 10.56 4.28
C ASP A 221 8.65 9.37 3.73
N ALA A 222 9.38 8.29 3.43
CA ALA A 222 8.86 7.14 2.73
C ALA A 222 8.68 5.95 3.66
N ARG A 223 7.53 5.30 3.51
CA ARG A 223 7.25 4.02 4.12
C ARG A 223 7.70 2.90 3.20
N ILE A 224 8.32 1.88 3.78
CA ILE A 224 8.84 0.72 3.06
C ILE A 224 7.72 -0.31 2.91
N VAL A 225 7.35 -0.60 1.66
CA VAL A 225 6.46 -1.68 1.28
C VAL A 225 7.27 -2.73 0.53
N ILE A 226 7.29 -3.97 1.03
CA ILE A 226 8.10 -5.01 0.41
C ILE A 226 7.45 -5.51 -0.88
N SER A 227 8.15 -5.31 -2.00
CA SER A 227 7.79 -5.83 -3.33
C SER A 227 8.57 -7.08 -3.71
N SER A 228 9.52 -7.49 -2.87
CA SER A 228 10.33 -8.70 -3.07
C SER A 228 9.50 -9.99 -3.11
N SER A 229 10.04 -11.01 -3.78
CA SER A 229 9.49 -12.37 -3.81
C SER A 229 9.45 -13.01 -2.41
N TRP A 230 10.28 -12.54 -1.47
CA TRP A 230 10.33 -13.02 -0.09
C TRP A 230 8.97 -12.92 0.62
N ARG A 231 8.10 -11.99 0.20
CA ARG A 231 6.71 -11.90 0.70
C ARG A 231 5.87 -13.16 0.50
N PHE A 232 6.24 -14.03 -0.44
CA PHE A 232 5.52 -15.29 -0.67
C PHE A 232 5.89 -16.40 0.33
N TYR A 233 7.02 -16.25 1.03
CA TYR A 233 7.53 -17.23 1.98
C TYR A 233 7.45 -16.74 3.43
N ASP A 234 7.31 -15.42 3.63
CA ASP A 234 7.23 -14.78 4.94
C ASP A 234 5.97 -13.93 5.13
N GLU A 235 5.52 -13.88 6.37
CA GLU A 235 4.48 -12.96 6.85
C GLU A 235 5.06 -11.57 7.15
N ASP A 236 4.20 -10.56 7.28
CA ASP A 236 4.63 -9.18 7.51
C ASP A 236 5.50 -9.05 8.78
N ASP A 237 5.20 -9.83 9.83
CA ASP A 237 5.96 -9.84 11.09
C ASP A 237 7.40 -10.34 10.89
N ASN A 238 7.58 -11.39 10.08
CA ASN A 238 8.89 -11.92 9.76
C ASN A 238 9.69 -10.92 8.92
N LEU A 239 9.07 -10.30 7.91
CA LEU A 239 9.71 -9.26 7.08
C LEU A 239 10.11 -8.05 7.92
N ARG A 240 9.26 -7.63 8.87
CA ARG A 240 9.57 -6.57 9.83
C ARG A 240 10.78 -6.95 10.69
N CYS A 241 10.85 -8.19 11.17
CA CYS A 241 12.00 -8.70 11.91
C CYS A 241 13.30 -8.61 11.09
N LEU A 242 13.27 -8.96 9.80
CA LEU A 242 14.44 -8.85 8.92
C LEU A 242 14.92 -7.39 8.78
N LEU A 243 13.99 -6.44 8.58
CA LEU A 243 14.31 -5.01 8.55
C LEU A 243 14.84 -4.50 9.90
N LYS A 244 14.34 -5.03 11.02
CA LYS A 244 14.77 -4.68 12.39
C LYS A 244 16.24 -5.02 12.64
N LEU A 245 16.74 -6.11 12.05
CA LEU A 245 18.18 -6.47 12.10
C LEU A 245 19.09 -5.37 11.54
N ARG A 246 18.52 -4.44 10.76
CA ARG A 246 19.23 -3.34 10.09
C ARG A 246 18.67 -1.95 10.46
N GLY A 247 17.79 -1.88 11.46
CA GLY A 247 17.19 -0.64 11.94
C GLY A 247 16.31 0.07 10.91
N LEU A 248 15.60 -0.69 10.07
CA LEU A 248 14.68 -0.17 9.05
C LEU A 248 13.20 -0.45 9.39
N ASP A 249 12.91 -1.18 10.46
CA ASP A 249 11.57 -1.60 10.86
C ASP A 249 10.62 -0.46 11.23
N GLY A 250 11.17 0.67 11.68
CA GLY A 250 10.40 1.89 11.95
C GLY A 250 9.72 2.50 10.72
N HIS A 251 10.17 2.16 9.51
CA HIS A 251 9.59 2.61 8.24
C HIS A 251 8.72 1.54 7.57
N PHE A 252 8.65 0.32 8.11
CA PHE A 252 7.94 -0.78 7.47
C PHE A 252 6.41 -0.60 7.52
N ALA A 253 5.78 -0.68 6.35
CA ALA A 253 4.34 -0.55 6.16
C ALA A 253 3.68 -1.80 5.52
N GLY A 254 4.34 -2.94 5.59
CA GLY A 254 3.82 -4.22 5.10
C GLY A 254 4.45 -4.68 3.79
N ALA A 255 3.87 -5.71 3.21
CA ALA A 255 4.24 -6.22 1.89
C ALA A 255 3.11 -6.07 0.88
N LEU A 256 3.46 -6.13 -0.40
CA LEU A 256 2.47 -6.24 -1.49
C LEU A 256 1.64 -7.53 -1.37
N SER A 257 0.59 -7.62 -2.19
CA SER A 257 -0.23 -8.82 -2.31
C SER A 257 0.62 -10.08 -2.49
N ARG A 258 0.30 -11.11 -1.70
CA ARG A 258 0.89 -12.45 -1.77
C ARG A 258 0.22 -13.35 -2.81
N SER A 259 -0.69 -12.79 -3.62
CA SER A 259 -1.29 -13.55 -4.73
C SER A 259 -0.25 -13.80 -5.81
N HIS A 260 0.02 -15.07 -6.09
CA HIS A 260 0.93 -15.49 -7.17
C HIS A 260 0.34 -15.23 -8.57
N SER A 261 -0.92 -14.80 -8.65
CA SER A 261 -1.57 -14.43 -9.91
C SER A 261 -1.35 -12.97 -10.32
N LEU A 262 -0.67 -12.19 -9.48
CA LEU A 262 -0.39 -10.78 -9.75
C LEU A 262 1.12 -10.62 -9.98
N GLU A 263 1.46 -10.10 -11.14
CA GLU A 263 2.81 -9.59 -11.39
C GLU A 263 3.12 -8.42 -10.44
N ARG A 264 4.41 -8.15 -10.23
CA ARG A 264 4.87 -7.17 -9.23
C ARG A 264 4.30 -5.77 -9.52
N GLU A 265 4.29 -5.35 -10.78
CA GLU A 265 3.78 -4.03 -11.19
C GLU A 265 2.26 -3.91 -10.95
N ASP A 266 1.52 -4.99 -11.19
CA ASP A 266 0.07 -5.01 -10.93
C ASP A 266 -0.23 -5.02 -9.44
N ALA A 267 0.60 -5.69 -8.63
CA ALA A 267 0.51 -5.62 -7.18
C ALA A 267 0.81 -4.20 -6.65
N ILE A 268 1.79 -3.49 -7.22
CA ILE A 268 2.06 -2.07 -6.92
C ILE A 268 0.86 -1.19 -7.30
N ARG A 269 0.33 -1.33 -8.52
CA ARG A 269 -0.86 -0.57 -8.97
C ARG A 269 -2.07 -0.84 -8.08
N LEU A 270 -2.28 -2.09 -7.67
CA LEU A 270 -3.35 -2.45 -6.75
C LEU A 270 -3.17 -1.80 -5.38
N TYR A 271 -1.95 -1.78 -4.85
CA TYR A 271 -1.64 -1.08 -3.59
C TYR A 271 -1.98 0.41 -3.71
N LEU A 272 -1.53 1.08 -4.78
CA LEU A 272 -1.81 2.49 -5.01
C LEU A 272 -3.31 2.78 -5.16
N ALA A 273 -4.05 1.91 -5.85
CA ALA A 273 -5.50 2.03 -5.98
C ALA A 273 -6.26 1.86 -4.64
N GLN A 274 -5.64 1.20 -3.65
CA GLN A 274 -6.17 1.09 -2.30
C GLN A 274 -5.80 2.28 -1.40
N HIS A 275 -4.82 3.09 -1.81
CA HIS A 275 -4.33 4.25 -1.07
C HIS A 275 -4.35 5.54 -1.90
N PRO A 276 -5.49 5.89 -2.54
CA PRO A 276 -5.57 6.97 -3.52
C PRO A 276 -5.32 8.37 -2.95
N CYS A 277 -5.39 8.56 -1.62
CA CYS A 277 -5.23 9.85 -0.98
C CYS A 277 -4.11 9.87 0.07
N SER A 278 -3.84 8.76 0.77
CA SER A 278 -2.77 8.72 1.77
C SER A 278 -1.37 8.68 1.16
N VAL A 279 -1.21 8.08 -0.03
CA VAL A 279 0.08 8.04 -0.75
C VAL A 279 0.22 9.27 -1.64
N ARG A 280 1.18 10.14 -1.29
CA ARG A 280 1.50 11.36 -2.05
C ARG A 280 2.32 11.05 -3.29
N ASN A 281 3.36 10.24 -3.13
CA ASN A 281 4.29 9.86 -4.18
C ASN A 281 4.90 8.49 -3.87
N TYR A 282 5.47 7.83 -4.87
CA TYR A 282 6.10 6.52 -4.69
C TYR A 282 7.29 6.33 -5.61
N VAL A 283 8.18 5.42 -5.20
CA VAL A 283 9.27 4.90 -6.01
C VAL A 283 9.38 3.39 -5.82
N ALA A 284 9.57 2.65 -6.90
CA ALA A 284 9.97 1.25 -6.87
C ALA A 284 11.48 1.14 -7.10
N VAL A 285 12.16 0.35 -6.29
CA VAL A 285 13.59 0.02 -6.44
C VAL A 285 13.70 -1.48 -6.62
N ASP A 286 14.20 -1.88 -7.78
CA ASP A 286 14.20 -3.28 -8.24
C ASP A 286 15.37 -3.47 -9.21
N ASP A 287 15.94 -4.66 -9.27
CA ASP A 287 16.93 -5.03 -10.28
C ASP A 287 16.26 -5.46 -11.60
N ALA A 288 15.04 -6.00 -11.50
CA ALA A 288 14.21 -6.31 -12.65
C ALA A 288 13.61 -5.05 -13.27
N LYS A 289 13.47 -5.05 -14.59
CA LYS A 289 12.83 -3.94 -15.31
C LYS A 289 11.31 -4.00 -15.06
N LEU A 290 10.78 -3.06 -14.29
CA LEU A 290 9.35 -2.93 -14.03
C LEU A 290 8.64 -2.12 -15.14
N ILE A 291 7.67 -2.73 -15.82
CA ILE A 291 7.02 -2.11 -16.98
C ILE A 291 5.80 -1.29 -16.56
N GLY A 292 5.71 -0.05 -17.09
CA GLY A 292 4.56 0.83 -16.90
C GLY A 292 4.51 1.47 -15.52
N LEU A 293 5.68 1.69 -14.91
CA LEU A 293 5.92 2.54 -13.74
C LEU A 293 6.85 3.70 -14.10
N ASP A 294 6.74 4.21 -15.34
CA ASP A 294 7.66 5.21 -15.90
C ASP A 294 7.73 6.45 -15.01
N GLY A 295 8.95 6.89 -14.68
CA GLY A 295 9.20 8.02 -13.79
C GLY A 295 9.05 7.72 -12.30
N HIS A 296 8.64 6.50 -11.91
CA HIS A 296 8.50 6.05 -10.52
C HIS A 296 9.34 4.80 -10.20
N PHE A 297 10.40 4.56 -10.97
CA PHE A 297 11.19 3.35 -10.89
C PHE A 297 12.69 3.66 -10.99
N VAL A 298 13.50 2.97 -10.17
CA VAL A 298 14.97 3.00 -10.22
C VAL A 298 15.47 1.57 -10.37
N ARG A 299 16.13 1.27 -11.50
CA ARG A 299 16.69 -0.05 -11.76
C ARG A 299 18.09 -0.22 -11.19
N ILE A 300 18.29 -1.26 -10.38
CA ILE A 300 19.62 -1.65 -9.92
C ILE A 300 20.26 -2.58 -10.96
N ARG A 301 21.27 -2.07 -11.69
CA ARG A 301 21.88 -2.84 -12.81
C ARG A 301 22.91 -3.86 -12.37
N LYS A 302 23.60 -3.63 -11.24
CA LYS A 302 24.70 -4.47 -10.80
C LYS A 302 24.90 -4.41 -9.29
N GLY A 303 24.92 -5.58 -8.65
CA GLY A 303 25.17 -5.70 -7.22
C GLY A 303 23.96 -5.25 -6.43
N SER A 304 24.14 -4.33 -5.49
CA SER A 304 23.09 -3.79 -4.63
C SER A 304 22.92 -2.29 -4.86
N ILE A 305 21.84 -1.71 -4.35
CA ILE A 305 21.59 -0.26 -4.38
C ILE A 305 22.79 0.51 -3.80
N ARG A 306 23.13 1.61 -4.47
CA ARG A 306 24.20 2.55 -4.08
C ARG A 306 23.66 3.94 -3.78
N GLU A 307 24.54 4.81 -3.31
CA GLU A 307 24.24 6.22 -3.06
C GLU A 307 23.59 6.92 -4.26
N GLU A 308 24.13 6.73 -5.47
CA GLU A 308 23.60 7.32 -6.70
C GLU A 308 22.17 6.85 -7.02
N ASP A 309 21.81 5.63 -6.63
CA ASP A 309 20.47 5.08 -6.85
C ASP A 309 19.48 5.61 -5.81
N ALA A 310 19.93 5.80 -4.57
CA ALA A 310 19.16 6.46 -3.53
C ALA A 310 18.87 7.93 -3.90
N GLU A 311 19.83 8.65 -4.47
CA GLU A 311 19.62 10.02 -4.97
C GLU A 311 18.54 10.07 -6.06
N LYS A 312 18.57 9.14 -7.03
CA LYS A 312 17.53 9.03 -8.06
C LYS A 312 16.16 8.75 -7.44
N ALA A 313 16.09 7.85 -6.47
CA ALA A 313 14.85 7.52 -5.79
C ALA A 313 14.28 8.72 -5.01
N LEU A 314 15.13 9.53 -4.39
CA LEU A 314 14.72 10.77 -3.72
C LEU A 314 14.21 11.82 -4.73
N LEU A 315 14.83 11.95 -5.91
CA LEU A 315 14.32 12.83 -6.98
C LEU A 315 12.90 12.41 -7.40
N VAL A 316 12.68 11.11 -7.61
CA VAL A 316 11.35 10.54 -7.89
C VAL A 316 10.36 10.93 -6.80
N LEU A 317 10.69 10.68 -5.52
CA LEU A 317 9.80 10.96 -4.38
C LEU A 317 9.49 12.45 -4.19
N ASN A 318 10.40 13.34 -4.58
CA ASN A 318 10.21 14.79 -4.53
C ASN A 318 9.44 15.33 -5.75
N GLY A 319 9.10 14.49 -6.73
CA GLY A 319 8.46 14.92 -7.97
C GLY A 319 9.40 15.69 -8.90
N GLU A 320 10.69 15.60 -8.66
CA GLU A 320 11.75 16.17 -9.49
C GLU A 320 12.07 15.12 -10.56
N GLY A 321 11.41 15.25 -11.72
CA GLY A 321 11.37 14.21 -12.76
C GLY A 321 12.73 13.55 -13.02
N TYR A 322 12.74 12.23 -12.98
CA TYR A 322 13.86 11.38 -13.33
C TYR A 322 13.53 10.63 -14.63
N CYS A 323 14.33 10.86 -15.67
CA CYS A 323 14.31 10.03 -16.87
C CYS A 323 15.53 9.12 -16.83
N GLU A 324 15.28 7.81 -16.76
CA GLU A 324 16.30 6.81 -17.06
C GLU A 324 16.64 6.98 -18.55
N TYR A 325 17.73 7.67 -18.88
CA TYR A 325 18.16 7.83 -20.27
C TYR A 325 18.36 6.43 -20.88
N GLU A 326 17.72 6.17 -22.03
CA GLU A 326 17.89 4.97 -22.90
C GLU A 326 19.29 4.93 -23.57
N GLY A 327 20.35 5.09 -22.78
CA GLY A 327 21.70 5.33 -23.28
C GLY A 327 22.62 4.10 -23.39
N ASP A 328 22.30 2.96 -22.79
CA ASP A 328 23.27 1.85 -22.64
C ASP A 328 22.66 0.45 -22.91
N ASP A 329 21.75 0.31 -23.87
CA ASP A 329 21.40 -1.01 -24.42
C ASP A 329 22.41 -1.48 -25.50
N GLU A 330 23.51 -0.76 -25.71
CA GLU A 330 24.67 -1.22 -26.51
C GLU A 330 25.80 -1.64 -25.55
N GLY A 331 25.89 -2.93 -25.20
CA GLY A 331 27.04 -3.39 -24.40
C GLY A 331 27.16 -4.86 -23.99
N ASP A 332 26.11 -5.69 -24.07
CA ASP A 332 26.16 -7.08 -23.60
C ASP A 332 26.22 -8.12 -24.74
N GLU A 333 26.87 -7.78 -25.86
CA GLU A 333 27.38 -8.77 -26.82
C GLU A 333 28.85 -8.48 -27.11
N GLU A 334 29.76 -9.04 -26.30
CA GLU A 334 31.04 -9.62 -26.74
C GLU A 334 31.86 -10.06 -25.52
N GLU A 335 31.93 -11.37 -25.26
CA GLU A 335 33.21 -12.09 -25.07
C GLU A 335 32.96 -13.59 -25.26
N GLY A 336 33.34 -14.10 -26.44
CA GLY A 336 33.27 -15.54 -26.72
C GLY A 336 33.50 -15.96 -28.18
N PHE A 337 34.24 -15.17 -28.98
CA PHE A 337 34.61 -15.56 -30.34
C PHE A 337 35.89 -16.41 -30.30
N TRP A 338 35.77 -17.72 -30.52
CA TRP A 338 36.88 -18.57 -30.93
C TRP A 338 36.96 -18.58 -32.46
N GLU A 339 37.95 -17.87 -33.01
CA GLU A 339 38.51 -18.08 -34.36
C GLU A 339 39.32 -19.41 -34.37
N LEU A 340 39.36 -20.29 -35.37
CA LEU A 340 39.06 -20.31 -36.82
C LEU A 340 39.00 -21.78 -37.29
N ASP A 341 38.28 -22.06 -38.39
CA ASP A 341 38.88 -22.83 -39.51
C ASP A 341 38.13 -22.54 -40.84
N PRO A 342 38.79 -22.03 -41.90
CA PRO A 342 38.16 -21.82 -43.21
C PRO A 342 38.44 -23.00 -44.16
N VAL A 343 37.54 -23.18 -45.14
CA VAL A 343 37.52 -24.18 -46.25
C VAL A 343 36.37 -25.18 -46.00
N VAL A 344 35.21 -25.08 -46.67
CA VAL A 344 35.02 -25.33 -48.11
C VAL A 344 33.90 -24.45 -48.66
N ALA A 345 34.19 -23.79 -49.77
CA ALA A 345 33.21 -23.09 -50.59
C ALA A 345 32.36 -24.05 -51.43
N SER A 346 31.12 -23.62 -51.65
CA SER A 346 30.37 -23.65 -52.92
C SER A 346 29.08 -24.49 -52.98
N SER A 347 28.04 -23.77 -53.40
CA SER A 347 26.90 -24.20 -54.20
C SER A 347 25.76 -24.92 -53.49
N ILE A 348 24.61 -24.23 -53.36
CA ILE A 348 23.36 -24.64 -54.01
C ILE A 348 22.37 -23.45 -54.02
N GLU A 349 21.77 -23.27 -55.20
CA GLU A 349 20.90 -22.19 -55.64
C GLU A 349 19.51 -22.21 -54.99
N TRP A 350 18.91 -21.03 -54.86
CA TRP A 350 17.49 -20.83 -54.57
C TRP A 350 16.59 -21.24 -55.74
N ARG A 351 15.51 -21.97 -55.47
CA ARG A 351 14.28 -21.94 -56.29
C ARG A 351 13.05 -22.31 -55.44
N MET A 352 12.02 -21.47 -55.62
CA MET A 352 10.61 -21.47 -55.19
C MET A 352 10.02 -22.73 -54.56
#